data_AF-A0A845QVP2-F1
#
_entry.id   AF-A0A845QVP2-F1
#
_cell.length_a   1.000
_cell.length_b   1.000
_cell.length_c   1.000
_cell.angle_alpha   90.00
_cell.angle_beta   90.00
_cell.angle_gamma   90.00
#
_symmetry.space_group_name_H-M   'P 1'
#
loop_
_entity.id
_entity.type
_entity.pdbx_description
1 polymer ?
#
loop_
_entity_poly.entity_id
_entity_poly.type
_entity_poly.pdbx_seq_one_letter_code
_entity_poly.pdbx_strand_id
1 'polypeptide(L)'
;MEHIKFSLFFVLSHVLSYLIAGVIALKISKDIYESRKRLCSFLRDMSNKEESLHVSRYFMPAQILRGFLMSIVLYPFIYNLVEFSFMLKFLFFSGLMFIYTHIAATSPFIDNIEGYVYFKSEYLKKKAILKFQLEMILYSILFGLIISFFIDFLF
;
A
#
# COMPACT_ATOMS: atom_id res chain seq x y z
N MET A 1 3.17 24.11 -11.78
CA MET A 1 2.84 24.11 -10.34
C MET A 1 1.87 23.00 -9.97
N GLU A 2 0.88 22.73 -10.81
CA GLU A 2 -0.12 21.67 -10.65
C GLU A 2 0.47 20.27 -10.40
N HIS A 3 1.43 19.83 -11.22
CA HIS A 3 2.09 18.53 -11.03
C HIS A 3 2.80 18.38 -9.67
N ILE A 4 3.40 19.47 -9.16
CA ILE A 4 4.09 19.46 -7.87
C ILE A 4 3.06 19.33 -6.75
N LYS A 5 1.97 20.10 -6.81
CA LYS A 5 0.87 19.99 -5.83
C LYS A 5 0.26 18.59 -5.88
N PHE A 6 -0.05 18.07 -7.07
CA PHE A 6 -0.60 16.73 -7.24
C PHE A 6 0.31 15.67 -6.62
N SER A 7 1.61 15.68 -6.93
CA SER A 7 2.57 14.75 -6.34
C SER A 7 2.67 14.90 -4.83
N LEU A 8 2.64 16.12 -4.29
CA LEU A 8 2.66 16.34 -2.85
C LEU A 8 1.45 15.71 -2.18
N PHE A 9 0.23 15.99 -2.66
CA PHE A 9 -1.00 15.43 -2.11
C PHE A 9 -1.09 13.91 -2.32
N PHE A 10 -0.63 13.40 -3.46
CA PHE A 10 -0.58 11.96 -3.72
C PHE A 10 0.36 11.25 -2.74
N VAL A 11 1.58 11.77 -2.54
CA VAL A 11 2.55 11.23 -1.58
C VAL A 11 1.99 11.28 -0.16
N LEU A 12 1.41 12.41 0.25
CA LEU A 12 0.82 12.54 1.58
C LEU A 12 -0.33 11.55 1.80
N SER A 13 -1.23 11.43 0.82
CA SER A 13 -2.33 10.46 0.85
C SER A 13 -1.80 9.04 0.94
N HIS A 14 -0.77 8.70 0.17
CA HIS A 14 -0.13 7.39 0.15
C HIS A 14 0.49 7.05 1.51
N VAL A 15 1.36 7.92 2.01
CA VAL A 15 2.07 7.71 3.28
C VAL A 15 1.08 7.60 4.44
N LEU A 16 0.12 8.51 4.53
CA LEU A 16 -0.87 8.52 5.60
C LEU A 16 -1.73 7.26 5.57
N SER A 17 -2.21 6.87 4.39
CA SER A 17 -3.05 5.69 4.24
C SER A 17 -2.29 4.42 4.59
N TYR A 18 -1.05 4.30 4.13
CA TYR A 18 -0.21 3.13 4.41
C TYR A 18 0.10 3.03 5.90
N LEU A 19 0.45 4.14 6.56
CA LEU A 19 0.72 4.18 7.99
C LEU A 19 -0.51 3.75 8.81
N ILE A 20 -1.67 4.33 8.52
CA ILE A 20 -2.90 4.02 9.26
C ILE A 20 -3.30 2.56 9.04
N ALA A 21 -3.33 2.10 7.79
CA ALA A 21 -3.66 0.72 7.47
C ALA A 21 -2.68 -0.26 8.11
N GLY A 22 -1.37 0.01 8.05
CA GLY A 22 -0.34 -0.81 8.65
C GLY A 22 -0.43 -0.87 10.18
N VAL A 23 -0.70 0.26 10.86
CA VAL A 23 -0.90 0.28 12.32
C VAL A 23 -2.14 -0.53 12.73
N ILE A 24 -3.24 -0.43 11.98
CA ILE A 24 -4.46 -1.19 12.23
C ILE A 24 -4.20 -2.69 11.97
N ALA A 25 -3.59 -3.01 10.84
CA ALA A 25 -3.28 -4.37 10.42
C ALA A 25 -2.33 -5.04 11.41
N LEU A 26 -1.28 -4.35 11.86
CA LEU A 26 -0.31 -4.89 12.83
C LEU A 26 -0.99 -5.31 14.13
N LYS A 27 -2.02 -4.60 14.60
CA LYS A 27 -2.79 -5.02 15.79
C LYS A 27 -3.51 -6.37 15.57
N ILE A 28 -3.88 -6.69 14.34
CA ILE A 28 -4.61 -7.91 13.95
C ILE A 28 -3.64 -9.05 13.54
N SER A 29 -2.45 -8.70 13.04
CA SER A 29 -1.50 -9.62 12.41
C SER A 29 -0.20 -9.86 13.19
N LYS A 30 -0.13 -9.47 14.48
CA LYS A 30 1.07 -9.66 15.32
C LYS A 30 1.67 -11.07 15.24
N ASP A 31 0.82 -12.10 15.21
CA ASP A 31 1.21 -13.52 15.08
C ASP A 31 1.94 -13.88 13.77
N ILE A 32 1.82 -13.06 12.73
CA ILE A 32 2.48 -13.24 11.43
C ILE A 32 3.90 -12.65 11.46
N TYR A 33 4.10 -11.53 12.16
CA TYR A 33 5.35 -10.77 12.16
C TYR A 33 6.20 -11.00 13.41
N GLU A 34 5.60 -11.44 14.52
CA GLU A 34 6.27 -11.62 15.81
C GLU A 34 6.26 -13.12 16.20
N SER A 35 7.41 -13.79 16.09
CA SER A 35 7.83 -15.03 16.79
C SER A 35 8.94 -15.75 16.01
N ARG A 36 9.62 -16.70 16.67
CA ARG A 36 10.58 -17.63 16.01
C ARG A 36 9.94 -18.54 14.96
N LYS A 37 8.61 -18.62 14.88
CA LYS A 37 7.85 -19.42 13.91
C LYS A 37 7.07 -18.54 12.91
N ARG A 38 7.53 -17.29 12.70
CA ARG A 38 6.89 -16.35 11.74
C ARG A 38 6.79 -16.97 10.35
N LEU A 39 5.65 -16.77 9.70
CA LEU A 39 5.39 -17.30 8.36
C LEU A 39 6.33 -16.66 7.33
N CYS A 40 6.60 -15.37 7.49
CA CYS A 40 7.45 -14.59 6.60
C CYS A 40 8.86 -14.45 7.17
N SER A 41 9.58 -15.57 7.31
CA SER A 41 10.96 -15.59 7.85
C SER A 41 11.96 -14.77 7.03
N PHE A 42 11.65 -14.53 5.74
CA PHE A 42 12.42 -13.71 4.82
C PHE A 42 12.28 -12.19 5.07
N LEU A 43 11.31 -11.77 5.89
CA LEU A 43 11.17 -10.38 6.31
C LEU A 43 11.98 -10.11 7.59
N ARG A 44 12.32 -8.83 7.78
CA ARG A 44 12.92 -8.31 9.01
C ARG A 44 12.02 -8.59 10.21
N ASP A 45 12.63 -9.05 11.29
CA ASP A 45 12.02 -9.37 12.57
C ASP A 45 11.77 -8.10 13.39
N MET A 46 10.50 -7.74 13.56
CA MET A 46 10.14 -6.55 14.34
C MET A 46 10.37 -6.73 15.85
N SER A 47 10.59 -7.96 16.33
CA SER A 47 10.98 -8.25 17.72
C SER A 47 12.50 -8.13 17.95
N ASN A 48 13.30 -8.14 16.87
CA ASN A 48 14.73 -7.85 16.96
C ASN A 48 14.97 -6.33 16.88
N LYS A 49 15.67 -5.79 17.86
CA LYS A 49 15.89 -4.33 17.98
C LYS A 49 16.67 -3.75 16.79
N GLU A 50 17.69 -4.43 16.28
CA GLU A 50 18.51 -3.93 15.16
C GLU A 50 17.72 -3.92 13.86
N GLU A 51 16.98 -5.00 13.59
CA GLU A 51 16.16 -5.10 12.39
C GLU A 51 14.97 -4.13 12.42
N SER A 52 14.32 -3.98 13.57
CA SER A 52 13.23 -3.02 13.78
C SER A 52 13.70 -1.56 13.60
N LEU A 53 14.92 -1.22 14.06
CA LEU A 53 15.54 0.09 13.83
C LEU A 53 15.81 0.34 12.34
N HIS A 54 16.24 -0.68 11.60
CA HIS A 54 16.40 -0.58 10.15
C HIS A 54 15.07 -0.28 9.47
N VAL A 55 14.02 -1.06 9.77
CA VAL A 55 12.67 -0.81 9.20
C VAL A 55 12.20 0.60 9.53
N SER A 56 12.27 1.01 10.79
CA SER A 56 11.83 2.34 11.23
C SER A 56 12.56 3.49 10.51
N ARG A 57 13.86 3.31 10.21
CA ARG A 57 14.68 4.32 9.50
C ARG A 57 14.33 4.43 8.02
N TYR A 58 14.12 3.31 7.34
CA TYR A 58 13.95 3.27 5.89
C TYR A 58 12.50 3.30 5.43
N PHE A 59 11.56 2.95 6.32
CA PHE A 59 10.14 2.89 6.00
C PHE A 59 9.62 4.20 5.41
N MET A 60 9.81 5.32 6.11
CA MET A 60 9.25 6.61 5.67
C MET A 60 9.87 7.11 4.35
N PRO A 61 11.22 7.12 4.17
CA PRO A 61 11.82 7.45 2.88
C PRO A 61 11.32 6.57 1.73
N ALA A 62 11.16 5.26 1.98
CA ALA A 62 10.70 4.33 0.96
C ALA A 62 9.25 4.62 0.53
N GLN A 63 8.33 4.88 1.48
CA GLN A 63 6.95 5.21 1.13
C GLN A 63 6.85 6.57 0.42
N ILE A 64 7.64 7.57 0.81
CA ILE A 64 7.68 8.86 0.11
C ILE A 64 8.13 8.67 -1.34
N LEU A 65 9.25 7.96 -1.55
CA LEU A 65 9.76 7.69 -2.89
C LEU A 65 8.75 6.89 -3.72
N ARG A 66 8.13 5.86 -3.14
CA ARG A 66 7.13 5.03 -3.81
C ARG A 66 5.92 5.85 -4.25
N GLY A 67 5.34 6.64 -3.35
CA GLY A 67 4.21 7.53 -3.68
C GLY A 67 4.56 8.53 -4.78
N PHE A 68 5.78 9.07 -4.77
CA PHE A 68 6.25 10.03 -5.77
C PHE A 68 6.45 9.38 -7.15
N LEU A 69 7.05 8.20 -7.20
CA LEU A 69 7.21 7.46 -8.47
C LEU A 69 5.83 7.11 -9.07
N MET A 70 4.88 6.72 -8.22
CA MET A 70 3.53 6.41 -8.65
C MET A 70 2.77 7.65 -9.15
N SER A 71 2.95 8.82 -8.54
CA SER A 71 2.28 10.05 -8.97
C SER A 71 2.76 10.53 -10.34
N ILE A 72 4.05 10.38 -10.65
CA ILE A 72 4.64 10.77 -11.96
C ILE A 72 3.93 10.07 -13.12
N VAL A 73 3.64 8.78 -12.97
CA VAL A 73 2.99 7.98 -14.03
C VAL A 73 1.60 8.54 -14.39
N LEU A 74 0.95 9.23 -13.46
CA LEU A 74 -0.39 9.80 -13.65
C LEU A 74 -0.38 11.19 -14.27
N TYR A 75 0.77 11.84 -14.44
CA TYR A 75 0.85 13.21 -14.98
C TYR A 75 0.09 13.42 -16.29
N PRO A 76 0.13 12.50 -17.28
CA PRO A 76 -0.63 12.67 -18.52
C PRO A 76 -2.14 12.69 -18.35
N PHE A 77 -2.66 12.17 -17.23
CA PHE A 77 -4.08 11.95 -16.99
C PHE A 77 -4.67 12.92 -15.96
N ILE A 78 -3.87 13.81 -15.38
CA ILE A 78 -4.27 14.66 -14.26
C ILE A 78 -5.55 15.45 -14.56
N TYR A 79 -5.65 16.09 -15.74
CA TYR A 79 -6.83 16.89 -16.09
C TYR A 79 -8.09 16.03 -16.21
N ASN A 80 -7.99 14.84 -16.81
CA ASN A 80 -9.11 13.89 -16.88
C ASN A 80 -9.53 13.40 -15.49
N LEU A 81 -8.56 13.18 -14.59
CA LEU A 81 -8.83 12.72 -13.24
C LEU A 81 -9.60 13.76 -12.43
N VAL A 82 -9.41 15.05 -12.68
CA VAL A 82 -10.15 16.14 -12.01
C VAL A 82 -11.59 16.22 -12.50
N GLU A 83 -11.85 15.94 -13.77
CA GLU A 83 -13.19 15.97 -14.36
C GLU A 83 -14.07 14.78 -13.93
N PHE A 84 -13.47 13.69 -13.43
CA PHE A 84 -14.21 12.53 -12.97
C PHE A 84 -15.14 12.87 -11.80
N SER A 85 -16.29 12.19 -11.73
CA SER A 85 -17.09 12.23 -10.50
C SER A 85 -16.30 11.67 -9.32
N PHE A 86 -16.62 12.10 -8.11
CA PHE A 86 -15.95 11.60 -6.89
C PHE A 86 -15.91 10.07 -6.83
N MET A 87 -17.01 9.40 -7.20
CA MET A 87 -17.08 7.94 -7.21
C MET A 87 -16.11 7.32 -8.22
N LEU A 88 -15.97 7.91 -9.41
CA LEU A 88 -15.01 7.45 -10.42
C LEU A 88 -13.56 7.66 -9.97
N LYS A 89 -13.25 8.82 -9.36
CA LYS A 89 -11.94 9.08 -8.73
C LYS A 89 -11.65 8.02 -7.65
N PHE A 90 -12.61 7.79 -6.76
CA PHE A 90 -12.45 6.84 -5.66
C PHE A 90 -12.19 5.42 -6.16
N LEU A 91 -12.99 4.94 -7.14
CA LEU A 91 -12.80 3.64 -7.74
C LEU A 91 -11.48 3.54 -8.52
N PHE A 92 -11.11 4.59 -9.26
CA PHE A 92 -9.84 4.64 -9.99
C PHE A 92 -8.64 4.52 -9.04
N PHE A 93 -8.57 5.38 -8.02
CA PHE A 93 -7.43 5.41 -7.10
C PHE A 93 -7.40 4.19 -6.16
N SER A 94 -8.56 3.75 -5.67
CA SER A 94 -8.63 2.51 -4.86
C SER A 94 -8.26 1.29 -5.70
N GLY A 95 -8.75 1.22 -6.94
CA GLY A 95 -8.42 0.16 -7.88
C GLY A 95 -6.95 0.17 -8.28
N LEU A 96 -6.36 1.35 -8.49
CA LEU A 96 -4.93 1.50 -8.74
C LEU A 96 -4.10 0.92 -7.58
N MET A 97 -4.44 1.27 -6.33
CA MET A 97 -3.75 0.74 -5.16
C MET A 97 -3.97 -0.77 -4.99
N PHE A 98 -5.21 -1.23 -5.06
CA PHE A 98 -5.54 -2.61 -4.75
C PHE A 98 -5.16 -3.58 -5.87
N ILE A 99 -5.35 -3.21 -7.13
CA ILE A 99 -5.10 -4.12 -8.24
C ILE A 99 -3.62 -4.05 -8.62
N TYR A 100 -3.13 -2.88 -9.01
CA TYR A 100 -1.78 -2.76 -9.58
C TYR A 100 -0.68 -2.89 -8.55
N THR A 101 -0.87 -2.38 -7.34
CA THR A 101 0.19 -2.44 -6.32
C THR A 101 0.17 -3.72 -5.49
N HIS A 102 -0.90 -4.52 -5.60
CA HIS A 102 -1.10 -5.70 -4.78
C HIS A 102 -1.42 -6.97 -5.58
N ILE A 103 -2.67 -7.11 -6.06
CA ILE A 103 -3.16 -8.36 -6.66
C ILE A 103 -2.37 -8.75 -7.91
N ALA A 104 -2.10 -7.78 -8.77
CA ALA A 104 -1.37 -7.94 -10.03
C ALA A 104 0.11 -7.55 -9.91
N ALA A 105 0.64 -7.40 -8.70
CA ALA A 105 2.04 -7.05 -8.51
C ALA A 105 2.96 -8.18 -8.98
N THR A 106 4.02 -7.84 -9.71
CA THR A 106 4.99 -8.81 -10.25
C THR A 106 5.86 -9.47 -9.18
N SER A 107 5.96 -8.89 -7.99
CA SER A 107 6.71 -9.49 -6.88
C SER A 107 5.82 -10.52 -6.20
N PRO A 108 6.20 -11.82 -6.18
CA PRO A 108 5.40 -12.84 -5.52
C PRO A 108 5.26 -12.55 -4.02
N PHE A 109 4.01 -12.54 -3.54
CA PHE A 109 3.71 -12.42 -2.12
C PHE A 109 2.50 -13.27 -1.76
N ILE A 110 2.39 -13.69 -0.49
CA ILE A 110 1.50 -14.79 -0.04
C ILE A 110 0.04 -14.61 -0.49
N ASP A 111 -0.41 -13.38 -0.66
CA ASP A 111 -1.79 -13.03 -0.96
C ASP A 111 -1.99 -12.34 -2.31
N ASN A 112 -1.07 -12.48 -3.27
CA ASN A 112 -1.25 -12.05 -4.65
C ASN A 112 -1.18 -13.21 -5.67
N ILE A 113 -1.48 -12.92 -6.94
CA ILE A 113 -1.56 -13.93 -8.01
C ILE A 113 -0.21 -14.63 -8.17
N GLU A 114 0.89 -13.89 -8.24
CA GLU A 114 2.23 -14.43 -8.40
C GLU A 114 2.62 -15.34 -7.22
N GLY A 115 2.31 -14.96 -5.98
CA GLY A 115 2.59 -15.81 -4.82
C GLY A 115 1.77 -17.08 -4.81
N TYR A 116 0.51 -17.05 -5.28
CA TYR A 116 -0.29 -18.27 -5.44
C TYR A 116 0.33 -19.26 -6.42
N VAL A 117 1.00 -18.77 -7.47
CA VAL A 117 1.69 -19.59 -8.46
C VAL A 117 3.03 -20.13 -7.94
N TYR A 118 3.84 -19.27 -7.30
CA TYR A 118 5.24 -19.60 -7.01
C TYR A 118 5.52 -20.08 -5.58
N PHE A 119 4.66 -19.79 -4.60
CA PHE A 119 4.93 -20.17 -3.21
C PHE A 119 4.50 -21.59 -2.91
N LYS A 120 5.28 -22.28 -2.08
CA LYS A 120 4.89 -23.58 -1.54
C LYS A 120 3.62 -23.44 -0.69
N SER A 121 2.79 -24.47 -0.66
CA SER A 121 1.52 -24.51 0.06
C SER A 121 1.65 -24.23 1.57
N GLU A 122 2.81 -24.50 2.17
CA GLU A 122 3.11 -24.19 3.58
C GLU A 122 3.08 -22.68 3.89
N TYR A 123 3.33 -21.83 2.90
CA TYR A 123 3.25 -20.37 3.01
C TYR A 123 1.85 -19.83 2.69
N LEU A 124 1.04 -20.55 1.90
CA LEU A 124 -0.30 -20.15 1.46
C LEU A 124 -1.40 -20.42 2.52
N LYS A 125 -1.20 -19.91 3.73
CA LYS A 125 -2.16 -20.08 4.82
C LYS A 125 -3.33 -19.11 4.65
N LYS A 126 -4.56 -19.63 4.52
CA LYS A 126 -5.80 -18.83 4.38
C LYS A 126 -5.93 -17.69 5.41
N LYS A 127 -5.57 -17.95 6.68
CA LYS A 127 -5.59 -16.93 7.73
C LYS A 127 -4.61 -15.78 7.47
N ALA A 128 -3.42 -16.08 6.96
CA ALA A 128 -2.44 -15.06 6.61
C ALA A 128 -2.90 -14.24 5.41
N ILE A 129 -3.38 -14.92 4.37
CA ILE A 129 -3.95 -14.29 3.17
C ILE A 129 -5.03 -13.28 3.56
N LEU A 130 -6.00 -13.66 4.39
CA LEU A 130 -7.09 -12.77 4.80
C LEU A 130 -6.59 -11.54 5.58
N LYS A 131 -5.53 -11.68 6.38
CA LYS A 131 -4.96 -10.58 7.16
C LYS A 131 -4.26 -9.56 6.26
N PHE A 132 -3.45 -10.02 5.30
CA PHE A 132 -2.80 -9.15 4.32
C PHE A 132 -3.81 -8.49 3.37
N GLN A 133 -4.83 -9.23 2.93
CA GLN A 133 -5.91 -8.69 2.12
C GLN A 133 -6.67 -7.58 2.84
N LEU A 134 -6.96 -7.76 4.13
CA LEU A 134 -7.60 -6.71 4.93
C LEU A 134 -6.74 -5.44 4.99
N GLU A 135 -5.43 -5.57 5.22
CA GLU A 135 -4.49 -4.43 5.22
C GLU A 135 -4.54 -3.68 3.88
N MET A 136 -4.50 -4.40 2.77
CA MET A 136 -4.49 -3.81 1.43
C MET A 136 -5.83 -3.20 1.03
N ILE A 137 -6.96 -3.78 1.45
CA ILE A 137 -8.28 -3.19 1.27
C ILE A 137 -8.38 -1.87 2.05
N LEU A 138 -7.99 -1.87 3.34
CA LEU A 138 -8.02 -0.68 4.18
C LEU A 138 -7.12 0.43 3.60
N TYR A 139 -5.89 0.09 3.23
CA TYR A 139 -4.95 1.00 2.60
C TYR A 139 -5.53 1.61 1.31
N SER A 140 -6.08 0.78 0.42
CA SER A 140 -6.56 1.22 -0.88
C SER A 140 -7.80 2.10 -0.78
N ILE A 141 -8.75 1.75 0.09
CA ILE A 141 -9.95 2.55 0.34
C ILE A 141 -9.57 3.89 0.96
N LEU A 142 -8.73 3.88 1.99
CA LEU A 142 -8.31 5.11 2.67
C LEU A 142 -7.57 6.04 1.71
N PHE A 143 -6.66 5.49 0.90
CA PHE A 143 -5.95 6.23 -0.13
C PHE A 143 -6.93 6.85 -1.13
N GLY A 144 -7.82 6.03 -1.69
CA GLY A 144 -8.81 6.45 -2.66
C GLY A 144 -9.70 7.57 -2.14
N LEU A 145 -10.20 7.47 -0.90
CA LEU A 145 -11.02 8.50 -0.28
C LEU A 145 -10.27 9.82 -0.12
N ILE A 146 -9.04 9.78 0.42
CA ILE A 146 -8.24 10.97 0.69
C ILE A 146 -7.90 11.69 -0.61
N ILE A 147 -7.32 10.99 -1.59
CA ILE A 147 -6.89 11.66 -2.82
C ILE A 147 -8.06 12.13 -3.68
N SER A 148 -9.17 11.37 -3.71
CA SER A 148 -10.36 11.77 -4.48
C SER A 148 -11.03 13.01 -3.90
N PHE A 149 -10.92 13.20 -2.58
CA PHE A 149 -11.37 14.43 -1.94
C PHE A 149 -10.43 15.60 -2.24
N PHE A 150 -9.10 15.40 -2.16
CA PHE A 150 -8.14 16.49 -2.29
C PHE A 150 -7.87 16.93 -3.73
N ILE A 151 -8.03 16.04 -4.71
CA ILE A 151 -7.65 16.32 -6.11
C ILE A 151 -8.43 17.50 -6.71
N ASP A 152 -9.64 17.76 -6.21
CA ASP A 152 -10.52 18.85 -6.67
C ASP A 152 -10.08 20.23 -6.20
N PHE A 153 -9.18 20.31 -5.21
CA PHE A 153 -8.63 21.56 -4.70
C PHE A 153 -7.27 21.92 -5.35
N LEU A 154 -6.78 21.08 -6.27
CA LEU A 154 -5.47 21.25 -6.90
C LEU A 154 -5.48 22.23 -8.09
N PHE A 155 -6.65 22.42 -8.71
CA PHE A 155 -6.91 23.18 -9.93
C PHE A 155 -8.06 24.17 -9.68
#